data_AF-A0A1X2LRT1-F1
#
_entry.id   AF-A0A1X2LRT1-F1
#
_cell.length_a   1.000
_cell.length_b   1.000
_cell.length_c   1.000
_cell.angle_alpha   90.00
_cell.angle_beta   90.00
_cell.angle_gamma   90.00
#
_symmetry.space_group_name_H-M   'P 1'
#
loop_
_entity.id
_entity.type
_entity.pdbx_description
1 polymer ?
#
loop_
_entity_poly.entity_id
_entity_poly.type
_entity_poly.pdbx_seq_one_letter_code
_entity_poly.pdbx_strand_id
1 'polypeptide(L)'
;MKRVALVASVLLLAGCGGATHTTASTVTITQTVTAQPTAARTAGQQPPPPPALKTVIDAYGNPQSVIDRDGAYLILVDVMPGRYRTAGGTMCYWARLRSTNTRDIIDSRKSSVPQIVEINENDTAFLTQNCGTWQMVHISTILEPW
;
A
#
# COMPACT_ATOMS: atom_id res chain seq x y z
N MET A 1 16.95 -24.34 -30.58
CA MET A 1 15.73 -23.55 -30.82
C MET A 1 15.04 -24.10 -32.06
N LYS A 2 13.87 -24.74 -31.91
CA LYS A 2 13.05 -25.20 -33.04
C LYS A 2 11.60 -25.28 -32.59
N ARG A 3 10.76 -24.43 -33.17
CA ARG A 3 9.38 -24.66 -33.61
C ARG A 3 8.81 -23.32 -34.09
N VAL A 4 8.84 -23.14 -35.41
CA VAL A 4 8.02 -22.15 -36.12
C VAL A 4 7.16 -22.92 -37.12
N ALA A 5 5.96 -22.38 -37.31
CA ALA A 5 4.72 -23.04 -37.70
C ALA A 5 4.39 -22.97 -39.21
N LEU A 6 3.14 -23.38 -39.50
CA LEU A 6 2.31 -23.13 -40.71
C LEU A 6 2.54 -24.14 -41.86
N VAL A 7 1.60 -24.47 -42.77
CA VAL A 7 0.35 -23.85 -43.27
C VAL A 7 -0.59 -24.96 -43.82
N ALA A 8 -1.87 -24.59 -43.92
CA ALA A 8 -3.07 -25.20 -44.51
C ALA A 8 -3.00 -25.97 -45.85
N SER A 9 -4.10 -26.69 -46.16
CA SER A 9 -4.62 -26.84 -47.52
C SER A 9 -6.14 -27.11 -47.51
N VAL A 10 -6.87 -26.22 -48.19
CA VAL A 10 -8.30 -26.19 -48.49
C VAL A 10 -8.50 -26.66 -49.92
N LEU A 11 -9.57 -27.40 -50.26
CA LEU A 11 -10.21 -27.43 -51.60
C LEU A 11 -11.42 -28.38 -51.56
N LEU A 12 -12.59 -28.20 -52.19
CA LEU A 12 -13.44 -27.09 -52.67
C LEU A 12 -14.64 -27.77 -53.40
N LEU A 13 -15.69 -27.01 -53.72
CA LEU A 13 -16.81 -27.28 -54.68
C LEU A 13 -18.07 -27.91 -54.05
N ALA A 14 -19.31 -27.51 -54.33
CA ALA A 14 -19.91 -26.62 -55.34
C ALA A 14 -21.37 -26.27 -54.90
N GLY A 15 -21.99 -25.27 -55.54
CA GLY A 15 -23.45 -25.27 -55.73
C GLY A 15 -24.15 -23.91 -55.56
N CYS A 16 -24.70 -23.39 -56.67
CA CYS A 16 -25.35 -22.10 -56.85
C CYS A 16 -26.81 -22.03 -56.36
N GLY A 17 -27.28 -20.82 -56.04
CA GLY A 17 -28.64 -20.38 -56.40
C GLY A 17 -29.53 -19.79 -55.29
N GLY A 18 -29.84 -18.49 -55.39
CA GLY A 18 -31.23 -18.02 -55.35
C GLY A 18 -31.84 -17.48 -54.05
N ALA A 19 -32.34 -16.25 -54.15
CA ALA A 19 -33.45 -15.63 -53.43
C ALA A 19 -33.24 -15.12 -51.99
N THR A 20 -33.28 -13.79 -51.89
CA THR A 20 -33.76 -12.98 -50.77
C THR A 20 -34.91 -13.62 -50.00
N HIS A 21 -34.86 -13.62 -48.66
CA HIS A 21 -35.94 -13.21 -47.76
C HIS A 21 -35.46 -13.31 -46.30
N THR A 22 -35.21 -12.15 -45.69
CA THR A 22 -35.05 -12.02 -44.23
C THR A 22 -36.31 -12.53 -43.56
N THR A 23 -36.20 -13.63 -42.81
CA THR A 23 -37.25 -14.07 -41.90
C THR A 23 -36.62 -14.24 -40.53
N ALA A 24 -36.82 -13.23 -39.66
CA ALA A 24 -36.39 -13.28 -38.28
C ALA A 24 -37.33 -14.23 -37.51
N SER A 25 -36.89 -15.45 -37.26
CA SER A 25 -37.58 -16.36 -36.33
C SER A 25 -37.37 -15.87 -34.90
N THR A 26 -38.38 -15.21 -34.34
CA THR A 26 -38.40 -14.82 -32.93
C THR A 26 -38.65 -16.06 -32.07
N VAL A 27 -37.57 -16.61 -31.50
CA VAL A 27 -37.67 -17.66 -30.47
C VAL A 27 -38.07 -17.00 -29.16
N THR A 28 -39.31 -17.23 -28.71
CA THR A 28 -39.78 -16.80 -27.38
C THR A 28 -39.38 -17.85 -26.36
N ILE A 29 -38.33 -17.58 -25.58
CA ILE A 29 -37.91 -18.45 -24.47
C ILE A 29 -38.66 -18.02 -23.20
N THR A 30 -39.62 -18.83 -22.77
CA THR A 30 -40.26 -18.70 -21.46
C THR A 30 -39.33 -19.27 -20.39
N GLN A 31 -38.53 -18.42 -19.75
CA GLN A 31 -37.75 -18.82 -18.57
C GLN A 31 -38.58 -18.62 -17.31
N THR A 32 -38.92 -19.72 -16.65
CA THR A 32 -39.54 -19.70 -15.32
C THR A 32 -38.46 -19.34 -14.29
N VAL A 33 -38.46 -18.10 -13.80
CA VAL A 33 -37.56 -17.66 -12.73
C VAL A 33 -38.09 -18.18 -11.40
N THR A 34 -37.58 -19.33 -10.96
CA THR A 34 -37.78 -19.80 -9.59
C THR A 34 -36.95 -18.90 -8.66
N ALA A 35 -37.61 -18.04 -7.90
CA ALA A 35 -36.98 -17.22 -6.87
C ALA A 35 -36.45 -18.16 -5.76
N GLN A 36 -35.17 -18.52 -5.84
CA GLN A 36 -34.46 -19.22 -4.78
C GLN A 36 -34.31 -18.26 -3.58
N PRO A 37 -34.52 -18.70 -2.33
CA PRO A 37 -34.30 -17.85 -1.16
C PRO A 37 -32.87 -17.31 -1.23
N THR A 38 -32.74 -15.99 -1.23
CA THR A 38 -31.44 -15.31 -1.20
C THR A 38 -30.77 -15.65 0.12
N ALA A 39 -29.87 -16.64 0.10
CA ALA A 39 -28.88 -16.78 1.14
C ALA A 39 -28.12 -15.45 1.20
N ALA A 40 -28.27 -14.72 2.31
CA ALA A 40 -27.53 -13.50 2.56
C ALA A 40 -26.05 -13.80 2.39
N ARG A 41 -25.40 -13.17 1.40
CA ARG A 41 -23.94 -13.17 1.32
C ARG A 41 -23.43 -12.57 2.61
N THR A 42 -22.82 -13.40 3.44
CA THR A 42 -21.96 -12.97 4.54
C THR A 42 -21.02 -11.91 3.97
N ALA A 43 -21.12 -10.69 4.50
CA ALA A 43 -20.21 -9.61 4.21
C ALA A 43 -18.77 -10.14 4.32
N GLY A 44 -18.03 -9.99 3.23
CA GLY A 44 -16.66 -10.45 3.13
C GLY A 44 -15.83 -9.91 4.28
N GLN A 45 -14.92 -10.75 4.74
CA GLN A 45 -13.78 -10.38 5.57
C GLN A 45 -13.00 -9.28 4.86
N GLN A 46 -13.34 -8.01 5.08
CA GLN A 46 -12.39 -6.94 4.87
C GLN A 46 -11.28 -7.17 5.91
N PRO A 47 -10.00 -7.30 5.51
CA PRO A 47 -8.91 -7.25 6.46
C PRO A 47 -9.12 -6.03 7.37
N PRO A 48 -8.82 -6.12 8.68
CA PRO A 48 -8.87 -4.94 9.52
C PRO A 48 -8.09 -3.81 8.82
N PRO A 49 -8.61 -2.56 8.83
CA PRO A 49 -7.87 -1.44 8.26
C PRO A 49 -6.44 -1.47 8.83
N PRO A 50 -5.41 -1.14 8.03
CA PRO A 50 -4.04 -1.06 8.52
C PRO A 50 -4.00 -0.29 9.84
N PRO A 51 -3.16 -0.69 10.82
CA PRO A 51 -3.00 0.07 12.06
C PRO A 51 -2.87 1.54 11.72
N ALA A 52 -3.82 2.35 12.18
CA ALA A 52 -3.86 3.75 11.79
C ALA A 52 -2.55 4.42 12.22
N LEU A 53 -1.96 5.18 11.31
CA LEU A 53 -0.80 6.02 11.60
C LEU A 53 -1.10 6.86 12.85
N LYS A 54 -0.24 6.78 13.87
CA LYS A 54 -0.42 7.59 15.08
C LYS A 54 -0.04 9.02 14.77
N THR A 55 -1.02 9.92 14.87
CA THR A 55 -0.83 11.35 14.72
C THR A 55 -1.26 12.09 15.99
N VAL A 56 -0.59 13.20 16.29
CA VAL A 56 -0.93 14.16 17.34
C VAL A 56 -1.08 15.53 16.69
N ILE A 57 -2.02 16.35 17.15
CA ILE A 57 -2.21 17.71 16.66
C ILE A 57 -1.21 18.64 17.35
N ASP A 58 -0.42 19.38 16.57
CA ASP A 58 0.51 20.38 17.10
C ASP A 58 -0.21 21.65 17.59
N ALA A 59 0.55 22.57 18.20
CA ALA A 59 0.01 23.84 18.71
C ALA A 59 -0.62 24.73 17.60
N TYR A 60 -0.37 24.41 16.33
CA TYR A 60 -0.88 25.11 15.16
C TYR A 60 -2.05 24.39 14.49
N GLY A 61 -2.53 23.29 15.06
CA GLY A 61 -3.65 22.53 14.51
C GLY A 61 -3.26 21.53 13.41
N ASN A 62 -1.97 21.31 13.15
CA ASN A 62 -1.54 20.36 12.12
C ASN A 62 -1.34 18.96 12.70
N PRO A 63 -1.80 17.90 12.01
CA PRO A 63 -1.49 16.53 12.41
C PRO A 63 -0.01 16.21 12.16
N GLN A 64 0.69 15.83 13.21
CA GLN A 64 2.08 15.38 13.20
C GLN A 64 2.17 13.90 13.53
N SER A 65 2.92 13.15 12.72
CA SER A 65 3.23 11.74 13.01
C SER A 65 4.06 11.62 14.29
N VAL A 66 3.72 10.65 15.13
CA VAL A 66 4.45 10.36 16.37
C VAL A 66 4.81 8.88 16.49
N ILE A 67 5.99 8.61 17.04
CA ILE A 67 6.46 7.26 17.37
C ILE A 67 6.59 7.22 18.90
N ASP A 68 5.59 6.65 19.58
CA ASP A 68 5.43 6.78 21.03
C ASP A 68 6.00 5.62 21.85
N ARG A 69 6.50 4.57 21.20
CA ARG A 69 6.98 3.35 21.82
C ARG A 69 8.13 2.72 21.05
N ASP A 70 8.84 1.82 21.71
CA ASP A 70 9.85 0.99 21.07
C ASP A 70 9.22 0.02 20.06
N GLY A 71 9.95 -0.29 18.99
CA GLY A 71 9.48 -1.19 17.95
C GLY A 71 10.16 -0.97 16.60
N ALA A 72 9.79 -1.84 15.66
CA ALA A 72 10.10 -1.68 14.25
C ALA A 72 8.83 -1.23 13.52
N TYR A 73 8.94 -0.18 12.72
CA TYR A 73 7.84 0.49 12.04
C TYR A 73 8.08 0.42 10.53
N LEU A 74 7.11 -0.08 9.78
CA LEU A 74 7.13 -0.04 8.32
C LEU A 74 6.87 1.38 7.83
N ILE A 75 7.72 1.85 6.93
CA ILE A 75 7.55 3.18 6.35
C ILE A 75 6.37 3.16 5.38
N LEU A 76 5.62 4.26 5.33
CA LEU A 76 4.34 4.43 4.60
C LEU A 76 3.16 3.60 5.14
N VAL A 77 3.38 2.71 6.10
CA VAL A 77 2.31 1.91 6.74
C VAL A 77 2.13 2.37 8.18
N ASP A 78 3.17 2.23 9.01
CA ASP A 78 3.11 2.56 10.43
C ASP A 78 3.60 3.99 10.70
N VAL A 79 4.54 4.48 9.89
CA VAL A 79 5.20 5.78 10.04
C VAL A 79 5.37 6.47 8.69
N MET A 80 5.03 7.75 8.62
CA MET A 80 5.24 8.57 7.43
C MET A 80 6.70 9.02 7.30
N PRO A 81 7.23 9.11 6.07
CA PRO A 81 8.51 9.75 5.81
C PRO A 81 8.55 11.19 6.36
N GLY A 82 9.73 11.64 6.76
CA GLY A 82 9.93 12.99 7.28
C GLY A 82 11.05 13.08 8.30
N ARG A 83 11.21 14.29 8.85
CA ARG A 83 12.19 14.56 9.91
C ARG A 83 11.55 14.39 11.27
N TYR A 84 12.18 13.61 12.13
CA TYR A 84 11.71 13.33 13.48
C TYR A 84 12.75 13.74 14.51
N ARG A 85 12.29 14.26 15.64
CA ARG A 85 13.11 14.61 16.80
C ARG A 85 12.70 13.80 18.02
N THR A 86 13.69 13.36 18.79
CA THR A 86 13.50 12.84 20.14
C THR A 86 14.28 13.67 21.16
N ALA A 87 13.78 13.77 22.39
CA ALA A 87 14.53 14.26 23.55
C ALA A 87 15.65 13.31 24.00
N GLY A 88 15.69 12.08 23.46
CA GLY A 88 16.60 11.02 23.86
C GLY A 88 16.02 10.15 24.99
N GLY A 89 16.84 9.22 25.46
CA GLY A 89 16.50 8.30 26.54
C GLY A 89 17.77 7.62 27.07
N THR A 90 17.66 6.76 28.08
CA THR A 90 18.83 6.22 28.79
C THR A 90 19.87 5.56 27.87
N MET A 91 19.42 4.88 26.81
CA MET A 91 20.28 4.22 25.82
C MET A 91 19.60 4.22 24.45
N CYS A 92 19.17 5.40 23.99
CA CYS A 92 18.42 5.52 22.74
C CYS A 92 19.22 4.96 21.56
N TYR A 93 18.67 3.93 20.96
CA TYR A 93 19.15 3.33 19.72
C TYR A 93 18.06 3.42 18.67
N TRP A 94 18.43 3.87 17.47
CA TRP A 94 17.57 3.78 16.30
C TRP A 94 18.34 3.32 15.09
N ALA A 95 17.63 2.75 14.13
CA ALA A 95 18.15 2.40 12.82
C ALA A 95 17.11 2.60 11.72
N ARG A 96 17.54 3.15 10.59
CA ARG A 96 16.82 3.10 9.31
C ARG A 96 17.26 1.83 8.58
N LEU A 97 16.31 1.10 8.01
CA LEU A 97 16.55 -0.24 7.46
C LEU A 97 16.16 -0.35 5.98
N ARG A 98 16.95 -1.11 5.20
CA ARG A 98 16.69 -1.43 3.78
C ARG A 98 15.67 -2.55 3.58
N SER A 99 15.36 -3.27 4.65
CA SER A 99 14.40 -4.38 4.66
C SER A 99 13.81 -4.53 6.07
N THR A 100 12.95 -5.51 6.29
CA THR A 100 12.44 -5.87 7.62
C THR A 100 13.48 -6.64 8.47
N ASN A 101 14.63 -7.00 7.90
CA ASN A 101 15.75 -7.54 8.65
C ASN A 101 16.49 -6.42 9.38
N THR A 102 16.55 -6.50 10.71
CA THR A 102 17.17 -5.48 11.57
C THR A 102 18.68 -5.33 11.37
N ARG A 103 19.33 -6.22 10.60
CA ARG A 103 20.74 -6.11 10.23
C ARG A 103 20.99 -5.35 8.94
N ASP A 104 19.96 -5.07 8.15
CA ASP A 104 20.09 -4.39 6.86
C ASP A 104 20.04 -2.87 7.05
N ILE A 105 21.02 -2.35 7.80
CA ILE A 105 21.06 -0.97 8.29
C ILE A 105 21.48 0.00 7.17
N ILE A 106 20.71 1.08 7.02
CA ILE A 106 21.03 2.27 6.21
C ILE A 106 21.84 3.24 7.05
N ASP A 107 21.30 3.58 8.22
CA ASP A 107 21.90 4.50 9.18
C ASP A 107 21.43 4.11 10.58
N SER A 108 22.26 4.34 11.59
CA SER A 108 21.91 4.06 12.97
C SER A 108 22.72 4.91 13.92
N ARG A 109 22.14 5.20 15.09
CA ARG A 109 22.84 5.89 16.16
C ARG A 109 22.43 5.34 17.51
N LYS A 110 23.41 5.32 18.42
CA LYS A 110 23.23 4.99 19.83
C LYS A 110 23.77 6.13 20.69
N SER A 111 22.91 6.81 21.43
CA SER A 111 23.31 7.90 22.34
C SER A 111 22.17 8.23 23.29
N SER A 112 22.45 8.84 24.43
CA SER A 112 21.43 9.28 25.38
C SER A 112 20.93 10.71 25.16
N VAL A 113 21.63 11.50 24.34
CA VAL A 113 21.29 12.90 24.07
C VAL A 113 20.12 13.03 23.08
N PRO A 114 19.47 14.20 22.97
CA PRO A 114 18.48 14.48 21.94
C PRO A 114 19.01 14.20 20.54
N GLN A 115 18.16 13.67 19.67
CA GLN A 115 18.53 13.25 18.31
C GLN A 115 17.50 13.68 17.29
N ILE A 116 17.95 13.85 16.05
CA ILE A 116 17.10 14.11 14.88
C ILE A 116 17.45 13.07 13.83
N VAL A 117 16.43 12.51 13.19
CA VAL A 117 16.57 11.57 12.08
C VAL A 117 15.67 12.00 10.94
N GLU A 118 16.15 11.84 9.72
CA GLU A 118 15.35 11.95 8.50
C GLU A 118 15.03 10.53 8.02
N ILE A 119 13.75 10.18 8.04
CA ILE A 119 13.22 8.90 7.54
C ILE A 119 12.78 9.14 6.11
N ASN A 120 13.41 8.45 5.16
CA ASN A 120 13.14 8.66 3.74
C ASN A 120 12.00 7.76 3.26
N GLU A 121 11.34 8.14 2.18
CA GLU A 121 10.29 7.33 1.55
C GLU A 121 10.80 5.96 1.06
N ASN A 122 12.09 5.87 0.72
CA ASN A 122 12.72 4.64 0.23
C ASN A 122 13.24 3.72 1.34
N ASP A 123 13.12 4.12 2.61
CA ASP A 123 13.42 3.24 3.72
C ASP A 123 12.32 2.19 3.84
N THR A 124 12.67 0.96 4.23
CA THR A 124 11.64 -0.08 4.43
C THR A 124 11.10 -0.05 5.85
N ALA A 125 11.97 0.14 6.83
CA ALA A 125 11.57 0.16 8.23
C ALA A 125 12.44 1.11 9.07
N PHE A 126 11.85 1.60 10.16
CA PHE A 126 12.52 2.34 11.21
C PHE A 126 12.44 1.54 12.52
N LEU A 127 13.59 1.24 13.10
CA LEU A 127 13.71 0.58 14.40
C LEU A 127 14.04 1.63 15.45
N THR A 128 13.36 1.61 16.59
CA THR A 128 13.71 2.45 17.74
C THR A 128 13.57 1.69 19.06
N GLN A 129 14.53 1.93 19.96
CA GLN A 129 14.60 1.31 21.28
C GLN A 129 15.14 2.31 22.31
N ASN A 130 14.46 2.44 23.45
CA ASN A 130 14.82 3.33 24.56
C ASN A 130 15.02 4.80 24.15
N CYS A 131 14.31 5.24 23.10
CA CYS A 131 14.41 6.61 22.59
C CYS A 131 13.34 7.56 23.10
N GLY A 132 12.37 7.06 23.88
CA GLY A 132 11.18 7.84 24.19
C GLY A 132 10.38 8.16 22.93
N THR A 133 9.66 9.28 22.96
CA THR A 133 8.80 9.67 21.84
C THR A 133 9.58 10.39 20.74
N TRP A 134 9.40 9.96 19.50
CA TRP A 134 9.75 10.75 18.33
C TRP A 134 8.56 11.59 17.87
N GLN A 135 8.81 12.86 17.62
CA GLN A 135 7.83 13.78 17.06
C GLN A 135 8.28 14.24 15.69
N MET A 136 7.39 14.18 14.70
CA MET A 136 7.66 14.77 13.39
C MET A 136 7.87 16.27 13.56
N VAL A 137 9.01 16.75 13.09
CA VAL A 137 9.32 18.18 13.05
C VAL A 137 8.75 18.70 11.75
N HIS A 138 7.58 19.34 11.82
CA HIS A 138 7.11 20.12 10.68
C HIS A 138 8.15 21.19 10.40
N ILE A 139 8.66 21.26 9.17
CA ILE A 139 9.33 22.47 8.71
C ILE A 139 8.20 23.49 8.60
N SER A 140 8.00 24.30 9.63
CA SER A 140 7.06 25.40 9.59
C SER A 140 7.51 26.33 8.47
N THR A 141 6.83 26.28 7.32
CA THR A 141 6.98 27.24 6.22
C THR A 141 6.37 28.59 6.61
N ILE A 142 6.66 29.07 7.82
CA ILE A 142 6.22 30.38 8.29
C ILE A 142 7.39 31.02 9.04
N LEU A 143 7.94 32.04 8.38
CA LEU A 143 9.02 32.98 8.75
C LEU A 143 10.45 32.41 8.70
N GLU A 144 11.41 32.88 7.92
CA GLU A 144 11.56 33.59 6.64
C GLU A 144 13.08 33.48 6.33
N PRO A 145 13.51 33.65 5.08
CA PRO A 145 14.91 33.66 4.71
C PRO A 145 15.65 34.85 5.35
N TRP A 146 16.79 34.57 5.97
CA TRP A 146 17.90 35.50 6.12
C TRP A 146 19.18 34.75 5.76
#